data_AF-A0A8D8AHW0-F1
#
_entry.id   AF-A0A8D8AHW0-F1
#
_cell.length_a   1.000
_cell.length_b   1.000
_cell.length_c   1.000
_cell.angle_alpha   90.00
_cell.angle_beta   90.00
_cell.angle_gamma   90.00
#
_symmetry.space_group_name_H-M   'P 1'
#
loop_
_entity.id
_entity.type
_entity.pdbx_description
1 polymer ?
#
loop_
_entity_poly.entity_id
_entity_poly.type
_entity_poly.pdbx_seq_one_letter_code
_entity_poly.pdbx_strand_id
1 'polypeptide(L)'
;GEVDAGVEEPDDDYILFDMPGQIELYSHLNAGRQLAKLLESWDFRLCSVFLVDSQFMIDGAKFLSGTMAALSVMANMELPHVNILSKMDLLSKTSRGQLDKYLEPDPQALLGEVSNESSWGRKYRKLSETIGLLIEDFSLVRFTPLNINDEENIADL
;
A
#
# COMPACT_ATOMS: atom_id res chain seq x y z
N GLY A 1 -48.22 -27.64 -7.02
CA GLY A 1 -47.55 -26.48 -6.41
C GLY A 1 -46.10 -26.65 -6.73
N GLU A 2 -45.61 -25.85 -7.67
CA GLU A 2 -44.18 -25.78 -7.98
C GLU A 2 -43.46 -25.28 -6.73
N VAL A 3 -42.45 -26.04 -6.32
CA VAL A 3 -41.53 -25.63 -5.26
C VAL A 3 -40.48 -24.81 -5.99
N ASP A 4 -40.65 -23.50 -5.92
CA ASP A 4 -39.65 -22.53 -6.37
C ASP A 4 -38.46 -22.66 -5.41
N ALA A 5 -37.53 -23.55 -5.74
CA ALA A 5 -36.24 -23.62 -5.09
C ALA A 5 -35.47 -22.39 -5.57
N GLY A 6 -35.62 -21.28 -4.83
CA GLY A 6 -34.80 -20.11 -4.99
C GLY A 6 -33.34 -20.53 -4.89
N VAL A 7 -32.68 -20.62 -6.04
CA VAL A 7 -31.25 -20.68 -6.14
C VAL A 7 -30.79 -19.30 -5.68
N GLU A 8 -30.25 -19.21 -4.46
CA GLU A 8 -29.46 -18.04 -4.08
C GLU A 8 -28.34 -17.92 -5.12
N GLU A 9 -28.39 -16.87 -5.95
CA GLU A 9 -27.31 -16.54 -6.86
C GLU A 9 -26.04 -16.31 -6.01
N PRO A 10 -24.93 -17.03 -6.26
CA PRO A 10 -23.68 -16.82 -5.55
C PRO A 10 -23.00 -15.56 -6.11
N ASP A 11 -23.60 -14.39 -5.90
CA ASP A 11 -23.23 -13.18 -6.62
C ASP A 11 -22.08 -12.38 -5.96
N ASP A 12 -21.59 -12.78 -4.78
CA ASP A 12 -20.56 -12.03 -4.03
C ASP A 12 -19.46 -12.93 -3.40
N ASP A 13 -19.08 -14.02 -4.05
CA ASP A 13 -17.97 -14.85 -3.56
C ASP A 13 -16.60 -14.21 -3.88
N TYR A 14 -15.75 -14.05 -2.86
CA TYR A 14 -14.39 -13.55 -3.00
C TYR A 14 -13.37 -14.69 -3.00
N ILE A 15 -12.42 -14.65 -3.95
CA ILE A 15 -11.27 -15.56 -3.97
C ILE A 15 -10.02 -14.81 -3.54
N LEU A 16 -9.35 -15.31 -2.51
CA LEU A 16 -8.08 -14.79 -2.03
C LEU A 16 -6.91 -15.60 -2.61
N PHE A 17 -6.02 -14.90 -3.33
CA PHE A 17 -4.79 -15.48 -3.85
C PHE A 17 -3.64 -15.10 -2.93
N ASP A 18 -3.04 -16.09 -2.26
CA ASP A 18 -1.80 -15.88 -1.52
C ASP A 18 -0.62 -15.83 -2.50
N MET A 19 0.03 -14.68 -2.56
CA MET A 19 1.04 -14.36 -3.56
C MET A 19 2.44 -14.65 -3.01
N PRO A 20 3.41 -15.08 -3.85
CA PRO A 20 4.81 -15.19 -3.44
C PRO A 20 5.34 -13.91 -2.78
N GLY A 21 6.15 -14.04 -1.73
CA GLY A 21 6.63 -12.91 -0.93
C GLY A 21 7.73 -12.04 -1.56
N GLN A 22 8.26 -12.41 -2.72
CA GLN A 22 9.31 -11.65 -3.42
C GLN A 22 8.72 -10.46 -4.19
N ILE A 23 8.99 -9.24 -3.73
CA ILE A 23 8.45 -8.00 -4.33
C ILE A 23 8.93 -7.76 -5.77
N GLU A 24 10.05 -8.35 -6.16
CA GLU A 24 10.63 -8.24 -7.50
C GLU A 24 9.67 -8.77 -8.59
N LEU A 25 8.87 -9.78 -8.24
CA LEU A 25 7.87 -10.39 -9.12
C LEU A 25 6.76 -9.42 -9.54
N TYR A 26 6.58 -8.34 -8.78
CA TYR A 26 5.48 -7.38 -8.94
C TYR A 26 5.94 -5.96 -9.24
N SER A 27 7.17 -5.60 -8.86
CA SER A 27 7.70 -4.25 -9.04
C SER A 27 8.34 -4.00 -10.40
N HIS A 28 9.04 -4.98 -10.97
CA HIS A 28 9.77 -4.83 -12.23
C HIS A 28 9.79 -6.08 -13.12
N LEU A 29 9.50 -7.26 -12.58
CA LEU A 29 9.20 -8.44 -13.39
C LEU A 29 7.72 -8.43 -13.78
N ASN A 30 7.40 -9.08 -14.91
CA ASN A 30 6.04 -9.10 -15.45
C ASN A 30 5.17 -10.24 -14.92
N ALA A 31 5.66 -11.04 -13.95
CA ALA A 31 4.98 -12.25 -13.49
C ALA A 31 3.59 -11.93 -12.88
N GLY A 32 3.52 -10.95 -11.97
CA GLY A 32 2.24 -10.52 -11.38
C GLY A 32 1.25 -10.00 -12.43
N ARG A 33 1.72 -9.16 -13.36
CA ARG A 33 0.88 -8.61 -14.44
C ARG A 33 0.36 -9.70 -15.38
N GLN A 34 1.18 -10.69 -15.72
CA GLN A 34 0.76 -11.81 -16.56
C GLN A 34 -0.30 -12.66 -15.87
N LEU A 35 -0.14 -12.91 -14.57
CA LEU A 35 -1.15 -13.61 -13.77
C LEU A 35 -2.45 -12.81 -13.69
N ALA A 36 -2.39 -11.51 -13.42
CA ALA A 36 -3.55 -10.63 -13.38
C ALA A 36 -4.34 -10.69 -14.69
N LYS A 37 -3.67 -10.52 -15.84
CA LYS A 37 -4.30 -10.61 -17.17
C LYS A 37 -4.92 -11.97 -17.46
N LEU A 38 -4.31 -13.05 -16.97
CA LEU A 38 -4.86 -14.40 -17.12
C LEU A 38 -6.16 -14.54 -16.31
N LEU A 39 -6.16 -14.09 -15.07
CA LEU A 39 -7.34 -14.11 -14.21
C LEU A 39 -8.46 -13.21 -14.76
N GLU A 40 -8.15 -12.01 -15.22
CA GLU A 40 -9.12 -11.14 -15.92
C GLU A 40 -9.71 -11.82 -17.17
N SER A 41 -8.92 -12.60 -17.90
CA SER A 41 -9.42 -13.37 -19.05
C SER A 41 -10.38 -14.50 -18.67
N TRP A 42 -10.41 -14.88 -17.39
CA TRP A 42 -11.37 -15.81 -16.79
C TRP A 42 -12.52 -15.08 -16.10
N ASP A 43 -12.71 -13.80 -16.41
CA ASP A 43 -13.80 -12.94 -15.92
C ASP A 43 -13.70 -12.56 -14.44
N PHE A 44 -12.50 -12.63 -13.85
CA PHE A 44 -12.27 -12.13 -12.50
C PHE A 44 -12.18 -10.60 -12.47
N ARG A 45 -12.88 -9.99 -11.51
CA ARG A 45 -12.66 -8.60 -11.09
C ARG A 45 -11.56 -8.56 -10.03
N LEU A 46 -10.41 -8.00 -10.37
CA LEU A 46 -9.22 -8.05 -9.51
C LEU A 46 -9.01 -6.76 -8.69
N CYS A 47 -8.54 -6.94 -7.47
CA CYS A 47 -7.94 -5.90 -6.64
C CYS A 47 -6.72 -6.48 -5.92
N SER A 48 -5.66 -5.67 -5.80
CA SER A 48 -4.42 -6.05 -5.12
C SER A 48 -4.42 -5.48 -3.70
N VAL A 49 -4.16 -6.31 -2.71
CA VAL A 49 -3.95 -5.87 -1.32
C VAL A 49 -2.46 -5.89 -1.05
N PHE A 50 -1.85 -4.71 -0.91
CA PHE A 50 -0.42 -4.56 -0.71
C PHE A 50 -0.10 -4.29 0.77
N LEU A 51 0.43 -5.32 1.44
CA LEU A 51 0.78 -5.26 2.86
C LEU A 51 2.21 -4.77 3.04
N VAL A 52 2.37 -3.71 3.82
CA VAL A 52 3.67 -3.21 4.30
C VAL A 52 3.72 -3.35 5.81
N ASP A 53 4.81 -3.86 6.36
CA ASP A 53 4.99 -3.90 7.82
C ASP A 53 5.29 -2.50 8.35
N SER A 54 4.46 -2.03 9.27
CA SER A 54 4.52 -0.66 9.79
C SER A 54 5.84 -0.31 10.46
N GLN A 55 6.60 -1.29 10.99
CA GLN A 55 7.92 -1.05 11.58
C GLN A 55 8.95 -0.57 10.55
N PHE A 56 8.75 -0.89 9.27
CA PHE A 56 9.59 -0.40 8.18
C PHE A 56 9.17 0.96 7.64
N MET A 57 8.23 1.66 8.27
CA MET A 57 7.69 2.94 7.80
C MET A 57 7.83 4.07 8.84
N ILE A 58 8.59 3.84 9.92
CA ILE A 58 8.65 4.70 11.12
C ILE A 58 9.52 5.96 11.01
N ASP A 59 10.26 6.14 9.92
CA ASP A 59 11.03 7.36 9.64
C ASP A 59 10.80 7.83 8.20
N GLY A 60 10.97 9.12 7.94
CA GLY A 60 10.58 9.74 6.67
C GLY A 60 11.27 9.14 5.44
N ALA A 61 12.55 8.74 5.56
CA ALA A 61 13.28 8.14 4.44
C ALA A 61 12.76 6.73 4.12
N LYS A 62 12.47 5.93 5.16
CA LYS A 62 11.86 4.62 4.98
C LYS A 62 10.42 4.72 4.47
N PHE A 63 9.62 5.63 5.00
CA PHE A 63 8.26 5.88 4.53
C PHE A 63 8.25 6.23 3.04
N LEU A 64 9.10 7.19 2.64
CA LEU A 64 9.29 7.56 1.24
C LEU A 64 9.66 6.36 0.36
N SER A 65 10.58 5.53 0.83
CA SER A 65 11.02 4.34 0.11
C SER A 65 9.90 3.30 -0.05
N GLY A 66 9.11 3.08 1.01
CA GLY A 66 7.97 2.18 0.97
C GLY A 66 6.85 2.66 0.05
N THR A 67 6.56 3.97 0.06
CA THR A 67 5.60 4.59 -0.87
C THR A 67 6.05 4.43 -2.32
N MET A 68 7.32 4.65 -2.61
CA MET A 68 7.88 4.43 -3.95
C MET A 68 7.80 2.96 -4.39
N ALA A 69 8.01 2.02 -3.47
CA ALA A 69 7.87 0.59 -3.75
C ALA A 69 6.40 0.24 -4.08
N ALA A 70 5.44 0.72 -3.30
CA ALA A 70 4.02 0.55 -3.57
C ALA A 70 3.63 1.13 -4.94
N LEU A 71 4.07 2.36 -5.25
CA LEU A 71 3.86 2.98 -6.56
C LEU A 71 4.44 2.15 -7.71
N SER A 72 5.64 1.59 -7.54
CA SER A 72 6.27 0.74 -8.56
C SER A 72 5.44 -0.52 -8.82
N VAL A 73 4.92 -1.15 -7.77
CA VAL A 73 4.06 -2.34 -7.89
C VAL A 73 2.73 -1.97 -8.56
N MET A 74 2.09 -0.88 -8.14
CA MET A 74 0.85 -0.38 -8.73
C MET A 74 1.00 -0.12 -10.23
N ALA A 75 2.07 0.59 -10.61
CA ALA A 75 2.34 0.93 -12.01
C ALA A 75 2.62 -0.32 -12.86
N ASN A 76 3.34 -1.31 -12.32
CA ASN A 76 3.71 -2.50 -13.07
C ASN A 76 2.58 -3.55 -13.13
N MET A 77 1.78 -3.69 -12.07
CA MET A 77 0.64 -4.61 -12.05
C MET A 77 -0.61 -4.07 -12.75
N GLU A 78 -0.78 -2.75 -12.81
CA GLU A 78 -1.94 -2.09 -13.44
C GLU A 78 -3.29 -2.48 -12.81
N LEU A 79 -3.31 -2.81 -11.52
CA LEU A 79 -4.52 -3.14 -10.75
C LEU A 79 -4.89 -2.04 -9.74
N PRO A 80 -6.17 -1.91 -9.34
CA PRO A 80 -6.52 -1.12 -8.17
C PRO A 80 -5.86 -1.74 -6.93
N HIS A 81 -5.22 -0.90 -6.11
CA HIS A 81 -4.49 -1.34 -4.91
C HIS A 81 -5.11 -0.78 -3.63
N VAL A 82 -5.27 -1.66 -2.64
CA VAL A 82 -5.49 -1.29 -1.23
C VAL A 82 -4.14 -1.45 -0.53
N ASN A 83 -3.51 -0.33 -0.18
CA ASN A 83 -2.22 -0.36 0.51
C ASN A 83 -2.45 -0.35 2.02
N ILE A 84 -1.92 -1.34 2.72
CA ILE A 84 -2.17 -1.55 4.14
C ILE A 84 -0.87 -1.51 4.93
N LEU A 85 -0.87 -0.76 6.03
CA LEU A 85 0.17 -0.85 7.05
C LEU A 85 -0.23 -1.91 8.06
N SER A 86 0.41 -3.07 7.96
CA SER A 86 0.21 -4.20 8.84
C SER A 86 0.96 -4.07 10.17
N LYS A 87 0.52 -4.86 11.15
CA LYS A 87 1.16 -5.02 12.47
C LYS A 87 1.24 -3.71 13.27
N MET A 88 0.24 -2.84 13.13
CA MET A 88 0.19 -1.57 13.88
C MET A 88 0.15 -1.79 15.41
N ASP A 89 -0.30 -2.96 15.84
CA ASP A 89 -0.28 -3.40 17.24
C ASP A 89 1.12 -3.56 17.83
N LEU A 90 2.13 -3.81 16.99
CA LEU A 90 3.52 -3.98 17.42
C LEU A 90 4.27 -2.66 17.59
N LEU A 91 3.67 -1.53 17.21
CA LEU A 91 4.31 -0.22 17.33
C LEU A 91 4.25 0.31 18.77
N SER A 92 5.39 0.85 19.22
CA SER A 92 5.39 1.67 20.43
C SER A 92 4.55 2.94 20.24
N LYS A 93 4.03 3.53 21.32
CA LYS A 93 3.30 4.81 21.25
C LYS A 93 4.10 5.90 20.54
N THR A 94 5.41 5.95 20.77
CA THR A 94 6.32 6.91 20.13
C THR A 94 6.43 6.65 18.64
N SER A 95 6.64 5.40 18.23
CA SER A 95 6.77 5.02 16.81
C SER A 95 5.47 5.26 16.05
N ARG A 96 4.32 4.93 16.66
CA ARG A 96 2.99 5.21 16.10
C ARG A 96 2.80 6.70 15.86
N GLY A 97 3.11 7.54 16.87
CA GLY A 97 3.03 8.99 16.72
C GLY A 97 4.00 9.61 15.71
N GLN A 98 5.08 8.92 15.32
CA GLN A 98 5.91 9.34 14.17
C GLN A 98 5.25 8.94 12.85
N LEU A 99 4.80 7.69 12.74
CA LEU A 99 4.12 7.17 11.55
C LEU A 99 2.85 7.96 11.21
N ASP A 100 2.07 8.35 12.22
CA ASP A 100 0.84 9.15 12.04
C ASP A 100 1.13 10.49 11.34
N LYS A 101 2.31 11.09 11.53
CA LYS A 101 2.72 12.33 10.83
C LYS A 101 2.92 12.12 9.32
N TYR A 102 3.17 10.88 8.91
CA TYR A 102 3.38 10.53 7.50
C TYR A 102 2.09 10.06 6.84
N LEU A 103 1.09 9.61 7.61
CA LEU A 103 -0.23 9.18 7.10
C LEU A 103 -1.12 10.36 6.71
N GLU A 104 -0.92 11.52 7.35
CA GLU A 104 -1.47 12.81 6.93
C GLU A 104 -0.32 13.69 6.42
N PRO A 105 0.29 13.37 5.27
CA PRO A 105 1.52 14.02 4.87
C PRO A 105 1.24 15.48 4.50
N ASP A 106 1.90 16.39 5.21
CA ASP A 106 2.42 17.61 4.60
C ASP A 106 3.74 17.20 3.90
N PRO A 107 3.79 17.16 2.55
CA PRO A 107 4.99 16.79 1.81
C PRO A 107 6.20 17.64 2.24
N GLN A 108 5.97 18.90 2.60
CA GLN A 108 7.01 19.81 3.06
C GLN A 108 7.62 19.34 4.38
N ALA A 109 6.81 18.78 5.28
CA ALA A 109 7.26 18.26 6.58
C ALA A 109 8.09 16.98 6.41
N LEU A 110 7.64 16.05 5.57
CA LEU A 110 8.34 14.79 5.29
C LEU A 110 9.68 15.04 4.58
N LEU A 111 9.70 15.98 3.64
CA LEU A 111 10.91 16.39 2.92
C LEU A 111 11.90 17.13 3.82
N GLY A 112 11.41 17.90 4.79
CA GLY A 112 12.23 18.60 5.77
C GLY A 112 13.07 17.65 6.61
N GLU A 113 12.51 16.50 7.00
CA GLU A 113 13.22 15.46 7.75
C GLU A 113 14.28 14.77 6.86
N VAL A 114 13.90 14.31 5.68
CA VAL A 114 14.79 13.57 4.77
C VAL A 114 15.97 14.43 4.28
N SER A 115 15.73 15.71 4.02
CA SER A 115 16.74 16.60 3.41
C SER A 115 17.71 17.24 4.41
N ASN A 116 17.30 17.47 5.66
CA ASN A 116 18.11 18.25 6.60
C ASN A 116 19.00 17.40 7.53
N GLU A 117 18.63 16.15 7.78
CA GLU A 117 19.32 15.30 8.77
C GLU A 117 20.69 14.80 8.31
N SER A 118 20.93 14.65 7.01
CA SER A 118 22.18 14.09 6.49
C SER A 118 22.86 14.93 5.43
N SER A 119 24.20 14.79 5.32
CA SER A 119 24.98 15.41 4.23
C SER A 119 24.50 14.96 2.85
N TRP A 120 24.02 13.72 2.76
CA TRP A 120 23.39 13.15 1.57
C TRP A 120 22.05 13.84 1.28
N GLY A 121 21.16 13.96 2.28
CA GLY A 121 19.87 14.65 2.14
C GLY A 121 20.02 16.08 1.64
N ARG A 122 21.01 16.83 2.17
CA ARG A 122 21.27 18.20 1.71
C ARG A 122 21.78 18.25 0.27
N LYS A 123 22.61 17.30 -0.13
CA LYS A 123 23.13 17.18 -1.50
C LYS A 123 22.01 16.84 -2.51
N TYR A 124 21.06 15.99 -2.12
CA TYR A 124 19.99 15.50 -2.99
C TYR A 124 18.62 16.14 -2.70
N ARG A 125 18.58 17.29 -2.01
CA ARG A 125 17.34 17.98 -1.63
C ARG A 125 16.36 18.15 -2.79
N LYS A 126 16.85 18.58 -3.96
CA LYS A 126 16.00 18.77 -5.16
C LYS A 126 15.34 17.46 -5.62
N LEU A 127 16.05 16.33 -5.51
CA LEU A 127 15.51 15.02 -5.86
C LEU A 127 14.40 14.65 -4.87
N SER A 128 14.67 14.77 -3.57
CA SER A 128 13.65 14.53 -2.54
C SER A 128 12.42 15.39 -2.80
N GLU A 129 12.58 16.69 -3.05
CA GLU A 129 11.50 17.62 -3.40
C GLU A 129 10.68 17.15 -4.60
N THR A 130 11.31 16.73 -5.70
CA THR A 130 10.60 16.17 -6.85
C THR A 130 9.84 14.89 -6.50
N ILE A 131 10.40 14.01 -5.65
CA ILE A 131 9.69 12.80 -5.21
C ILE A 131 8.51 13.15 -4.32
N GLY A 132 8.64 14.12 -3.41
CA GLY A 132 7.54 14.58 -2.57
C GLY A 132 6.40 15.19 -3.40
N LEU A 133 6.75 16.00 -4.40
CA LEU A 133 5.78 16.50 -5.39
C LEU A 133 5.14 15.37 -6.17
N LEU A 134 5.89 14.34 -6.59
CA LEU A 134 5.32 13.18 -7.25
C LEU A 134 4.33 12.45 -6.35
N ILE A 135 4.60 12.30 -5.05
CA ILE A 135 3.67 11.67 -4.10
C ILE A 135 2.40 12.53 -3.92
N GLU A 136 2.54 13.85 -3.85
CA GLU A 136 1.45 14.81 -3.72
C GLU A 136 0.58 14.88 -4.99
N ASP A 137 1.22 15.13 -6.13
CA ASP A 137 0.60 15.18 -7.46
C ASP A 137 -0.15 13.89 -7.76
N PHE A 138 0.40 12.78 -7.30
CA PHE A 138 -0.26 11.51 -7.44
C PHE A 138 -1.40 11.36 -6.43
N SER A 139 -1.33 11.87 -5.20
CA SER A 139 -2.30 11.55 -4.13
C SER A 139 -2.62 10.03 -4.03
N LEU A 140 -1.80 9.16 -4.64
CA LEU A 140 -2.27 7.86 -5.18
C LEU A 140 -2.03 6.70 -4.21
N VAL A 141 -1.21 6.88 -3.19
CA VAL A 141 -0.88 5.82 -2.23
C VAL A 141 -1.29 6.27 -0.85
N ARG A 142 -2.58 6.07 -0.55
CA ARG A 142 -3.06 6.09 0.83
C ARG A 142 -2.77 4.73 1.45
N PHE A 143 -2.07 4.75 2.58
CA PHE A 143 -1.92 3.58 3.42
C PHE A 143 -3.03 3.56 4.48
N THR A 144 -3.77 2.46 4.55
CA THR A 144 -4.72 2.21 5.65
C THR A 144 -4.01 1.47 6.78
N PRO A 145 -3.91 2.04 7.98
CA PRO A 145 -3.35 1.32 9.13
C PRO A 145 -4.28 0.18 9.54
N LEU A 146 -3.72 -1.01 9.71
CA LEU A 146 -4.42 -2.19 10.21
C LEU A 146 -3.88 -2.61 11.57
N ASN A 147 -4.74 -2.52 12.57
CA ASN A 147 -4.51 -2.93 13.95
C ASN A 147 -5.45 -4.08 14.31
N ILE A 148 -4.90 -5.29 14.46
CA ILE A 148 -5.68 -6.50 14.73
C ILE A 148 -6.38 -6.50 16.10
N ASN A 149 -6.00 -5.59 17.00
CA ASN A 149 -6.62 -5.44 18.31
C ASN A 149 -7.79 -4.44 18.32
N ASP A 150 -8.14 -3.89 17.15
CA ASP A 150 -9.16 -2.85 16.97
C ASP A 150 -10.21 -3.34 15.97
N GLU A 151 -11.33 -3.85 16.48
CA GLU A 151 -12.38 -4.48 15.68
C GLU A 151 -13.06 -3.49 14.71
N GLU A 152 -13.18 -2.22 15.11
CA GLU A 152 -13.74 -1.17 14.25
C GLU A 152 -12.79 -0.89 13.07
N ASN A 153 -11.48 -0.80 13.33
CA ASN A 153 -10.49 -0.63 12.27
C ASN A 153 -10.44 -1.79 11.27
N ILE A 154 -10.70 -3.02 11.70
CA ILE A 154 -10.79 -4.19 10.81
C ILE A 154 -12.07 -4.12 9.97
N ALA A 155 -13.19 -3.68 10.55
CA ALA A 155 -14.48 -3.57 9.85
C ALA A 155 -14.52 -2.43 8.84
N ASP A 156 -13.76 -1.36 9.07
CA ASP A 156 -13.66 -0.19 8.19
C ASP A 156 -12.72 -0.39 6.98
N LEU A 157 -12.00 -1.52 6.93
CA LEU A 157 -11.07 -1.89 5.85
C LEU A 157 -11.82 -2.63 4.72
#